data_AF-A0AAW0INT6-F1
#
_entry.id   AF-A0AAW0INT6-F1
#
_cell.length_a   1.000
_cell.length_b   1.000
_cell.length_c   1.000
_cell.angle_alpha   90.00
_cell.angle_beta   90.00
_cell.angle_gamma   90.00
#
_symmetry.space_group_name_H-M   'P 1'
#
loop_
_entity.id
_entity.type
_entity.pdbx_description
1 polymer ?
#
loop_
_entity_poly.entity_id
_entity_poly.type
_entity_poly.pdbx_seq_one_letter_code
_entity_poly.pdbx_strand_id
1 'polypeptide(L)'
;MDTAFTDAKMQRIRGNSGTVKVERDGFLCEPEDKAGRPSMIATSMDPELYKAVTDRDIVFIQKRWHDVEPSHLYGKTLELNTILRLAAASSDDEEFVQAILRIQLCQKFVTEKNSSGNLPLNEAVNAGHLHIVKVLVIWTYQQL
;
A
#
# COMPACT_ATOMS: atom_id res chain seq x y z
N MET A 1 31.00 -15.31 -49.45
CA MET A 1 30.98 -14.82 -48.08
C MET A 1 30.85 -13.30 -48.12
N ASP A 2 29.75 -12.63 -47.83
CA ASP A 2 28.34 -12.97 -47.69
C ASP A 2 27.55 -11.65 -47.84
N THR A 3 26.39 -11.78 -48.50
CA THR A 3 25.12 -11.05 -48.36
C THR A 3 25.06 -9.53 -48.08
N ALA A 4 24.34 -8.86 -48.98
CA ALA A 4 23.65 -7.60 -48.78
C ALA A 4 22.64 -7.63 -47.63
N PHE A 5 22.47 -6.50 -46.92
CA PHE A 5 21.17 -6.09 -46.40
C PHE A 5 21.11 -4.55 -46.24
N THR A 6 20.05 -4.00 -46.78
CA THR A 6 19.67 -2.59 -46.85
C THR A 6 18.95 -2.12 -45.57
N ASP A 7 18.93 -0.79 -45.39
CA ASP A 7 17.76 0.03 -45.03
C ASP A 7 17.70 0.68 -43.62
N ALA A 8 17.01 1.83 -43.65
CA ALA A 8 16.31 2.52 -42.57
C ALA A 8 17.01 3.64 -41.78
N LYS A 9 17.08 4.81 -42.43
CA LYS A 9 16.40 6.05 -41.99
C LYS A 9 16.60 6.50 -40.53
N MET A 10 17.68 7.25 -40.31
CA MET A 10 17.77 8.22 -39.20
C MET A 10 16.78 9.36 -39.43
N GLN A 11 15.74 9.45 -38.60
CA GLN A 11 14.92 10.65 -38.46
C GLN A 11 15.25 11.36 -37.16
N ARG A 12 15.78 12.58 -37.28
CA ARG A 12 15.99 13.55 -36.21
C ARG A 12 14.63 13.94 -35.65
N ILE A 13 14.47 13.88 -34.33
CA ILE A 13 13.53 14.76 -33.62
C ILE A 13 14.34 15.69 -32.74
N ARG A 14 14.29 16.97 -33.10
CA ARG A 14 14.84 18.11 -32.38
C ARG A 14 13.71 18.69 -31.53
N GLY A 15 13.97 18.82 -30.23
CA GLY A 15 13.41 19.85 -29.34
C GLY A 15 11.95 19.71 -28.91
N ASN A 16 11.73 19.56 -27.60
CA ASN A 16 11.17 20.70 -26.89
C ASN A 16 11.64 20.72 -25.43
N SER A 17 12.22 21.88 -25.06
CA SER A 17 12.47 22.28 -23.69
C SER A 17 11.13 22.50 -23.01
N GLY A 18 10.76 21.59 -22.12
CA GLY A 18 9.64 21.75 -21.20
C GLY A 18 10.13 21.40 -19.81
N THR A 19 10.22 22.41 -18.95
CA THR A 19 10.53 22.30 -17.53
C THR A 19 9.73 21.18 -16.88
N VAL A 20 10.39 20.11 -16.41
CA VAL A 20 9.78 19.17 -15.48
C VAL A 20 9.63 19.90 -14.16
N LYS A 21 8.45 20.48 -13.92
CA LYS A 21 8.06 20.91 -12.58
C LYS A 21 8.01 19.64 -11.73
N VAL A 22 8.91 19.60 -10.76
CA VAL A 22 8.81 18.72 -9.60
C VAL A 22 7.61 19.23 -8.79
N GLU A 23 6.45 18.65 -9.02
CA GLU A 23 5.31 18.80 -8.12
C GLU A 23 5.39 17.68 -7.07
N ARG A 24 5.94 18.09 -5.92
CA ARG A 24 5.72 17.44 -4.64
C ARG A 24 4.26 17.67 -4.28
N ASP A 25 3.43 16.65 -4.41
CA ASP A 25 2.14 16.63 -3.73
C ASP A 25 1.97 15.28 -3.06
N GLY A 26 2.59 15.17 -1.89
CA GLY A 26 2.03 14.37 -0.82
C GLY A 26 0.78 15.11 -0.34
N PHE A 27 -0.38 14.74 -0.88
CA PHE A 27 -1.65 15.05 -0.28
C PHE A 27 -2.63 13.95 -0.67
N LEU A 28 -3.42 13.51 0.30
CA LEU A 28 -4.52 12.58 0.12
C LEU A 28 -5.37 13.07 -1.05
N CYS A 29 -5.38 12.32 -2.16
CA CYS A 29 -6.33 12.56 -3.23
C CYS A 29 -7.71 12.15 -2.71
N GLU A 30 -8.43 13.11 -2.14
CA GLU A 30 -9.89 13.04 -2.11
C GLU A 30 -10.38 13.24 -3.55
N PRO A 31 -11.03 12.24 -4.18
CA PRO A 31 -11.75 12.51 -5.41
C PRO A 31 -13.09 13.17 -5.03
N GLU A 32 -13.15 14.49 -5.13
CA GLU A 32 -14.43 15.21 -5.05
C GLU A 32 -15.26 14.92 -6.31
N ASP A 33 -16.41 14.27 -6.14
CA ASP A 33 -17.42 14.17 -7.18
C ASP A 33 -17.98 15.57 -7.48
N LYS A 34 -18.44 15.81 -8.71
CA LYS A 34 -18.92 17.11 -9.23
C LYS A 34 -20.15 17.73 -8.52
N ALA A 35 -20.53 17.24 -7.35
CA ALA A 35 -21.64 17.72 -6.53
C ALA A 35 -21.26 18.02 -5.06
N GLY A 36 -19.97 18.01 -4.68
CA GLY A 36 -19.52 18.49 -3.36
C GLY A 36 -20.10 17.71 -2.17
N ARG A 37 -20.41 16.42 -2.35
CA ARG A 37 -20.78 15.51 -1.26
C ARG A 37 -19.59 14.60 -0.97
N PRO A 38 -19.28 14.27 0.31
CA PRO A 38 -18.31 13.23 0.62
C PRO A 38 -18.77 11.95 -0.08
N SER A 39 -18.00 11.51 -1.08
CA SER A 39 -18.30 10.30 -1.83
C SER A 39 -18.13 9.14 -0.85
N MET A 40 -19.25 8.59 -0.39
CA MET A 40 -19.26 7.36 0.39
C MET A 40 -18.70 6.25 -0.49
N ILE A 41 -17.39 6.05 -0.39
CA ILE A 41 -16.66 4.94 -0.97
C ILE A 41 -17.35 3.68 -0.46
N ALA A 42 -17.91 2.87 -1.37
CA ALA A 42 -18.41 1.56 -1.02
C ALA A 42 -17.20 0.70 -0.61
N THR A 43 -16.90 0.71 0.68
CA THR A 43 -15.73 0.06 1.26
C THR A 43 -15.93 -1.47 1.24
N SER A 44 -15.07 -2.18 0.51
CA SER A 44 -14.94 -3.64 0.64
C SER A 44 -14.31 -4.06 1.98
N MET A 45 -13.68 -3.11 2.69
CA MET A 45 -13.18 -3.26 4.05
C MET A 45 -14.22 -2.70 5.03
N ASP A 46 -14.36 -3.30 6.22
CA ASP A 46 -15.20 -2.73 7.28
C ASP A 46 -14.75 -1.27 7.54
N PRO A 47 -15.65 -0.27 7.41
CA PRO A 47 -15.30 1.13 7.67
C PRO A 47 -14.71 1.36 9.06
N GLU A 48 -15.18 0.62 10.06
CA GLU A 48 -14.67 0.73 11.42
C GLU A 48 -13.26 0.18 11.53
N LEU A 49 -12.95 -0.90 10.80
CA LEU A 49 -11.60 -1.46 10.73
C LEU A 49 -10.65 -0.52 10.00
N TYR A 50 -11.07 0.06 8.88
CA TYR A 50 -10.27 1.04 8.15
C TYR A 50 -9.95 2.25 9.05
N LYS A 51 -10.98 2.80 9.71
CA LYS A 51 -10.83 3.91 10.64
C LYS A 51 -9.92 3.57 11.83
N ALA A 52 -10.05 2.38 12.39
CA ALA A 52 -9.19 1.94 13.48
C ALA A 52 -7.71 1.85 13.05
N VAL A 53 -7.44 1.45 11.80
CA VAL A 53 -6.07 1.43 11.27
C VAL A 53 -5.55 2.85 11.03
N THR A 54 -6.37 3.76 10.49
CA THR A 54 -5.96 5.16 10.29
C THR A 54 -5.74 5.89 11.61
N ASP A 55 -6.55 5.60 12.63
CA ASP A 55 -6.47 6.20 13.96
C ASP A 55 -5.40 5.52 14.84
N ARG A 56 -4.81 4.40 14.37
CA ARG A 56 -3.88 3.53 15.13
C ARG A 56 -4.50 2.98 16.43
N ASP A 57 -5.81 2.74 16.42
CA ASP A 57 -6.52 2.16 17.56
C ASP A 57 -6.28 0.65 17.65
N ILE A 58 -5.08 0.28 18.10
CA ILE A 58 -4.68 -1.12 18.23
C ILE A 58 -5.57 -1.89 19.20
N VAL A 59 -6.15 -1.22 20.20
CA VAL A 59 -7.03 -1.83 21.19
C VAL A 59 -8.33 -2.27 20.52
N PHE A 60 -8.92 -1.42 19.68
CA PHE A 60 -10.08 -1.78 18.89
C PHE A 60 -9.77 -2.95 17.97
N ILE A 61 -8.64 -2.91 17.24
CA ILE A 61 -8.32 -3.97 16.30
C ILE A 61 -8.07 -5.29 17.04
N GLN A 62 -7.37 -5.27 18.19
CA GLN A 62 -7.19 -6.43 19.08
C GLN A 62 -8.49 -6.99 19.62
N LYS A 63 -9.36 -6.13 20.13
CA LYS A 63 -10.68 -6.54 20.59
C LYS A 63 -11.47 -7.20 19.46
N ARG A 64 -11.45 -6.61 18.26
CA ARG A 64 -12.11 -7.16 17.08
C ARG A 64 -11.52 -8.52 16.68
N TRP A 65 -10.20 -8.72 16.81
CA TRP A 65 -9.53 -10.01 16.57
C TRP A 65 -9.86 -11.10 17.59
N HIS A 66 -10.12 -10.74 18.85
CA HIS A 66 -10.47 -11.71 19.89
C HIS A 66 -11.97 -12.03 19.93
N ASP A 67 -12.83 -11.05 19.64
CA ASP A 67 -14.28 -11.17 19.82
C ASP A 67 -15.04 -11.65 18.56
N VAL A 68 -14.46 -11.50 17.36
CA VAL A 68 -15.15 -11.74 16.07
C VAL A 68 -14.47 -12.87 15.29
N GLU A 69 -15.28 -13.68 14.59
CA GLU A 69 -14.81 -14.67 13.63
C GLU A 69 -13.75 -14.07 12.68
N PRO A 70 -12.56 -14.71 12.54
CA PRO A 70 -11.43 -14.31 11.70
C PRO A 70 -11.72 -13.75 10.31
N SER A 71 -12.84 -14.16 9.71
CA SER A 71 -13.26 -13.80 8.35
C SER A 71 -13.50 -12.31 8.16
N HIS A 72 -13.94 -11.59 9.19
CA HIS A 72 -14.21 -10.15 9.10
C HIS A 72 -12.94 -9.28 9.08
N LEU A 73 -11.80 -9.89 9.41
CA LEU A 73 -10.49 -9.21 9.53
C LEU A 73 -9.57 -9.49 8.34
N TYR A 74 -10.03 -10.34 7.41
CA TYR A 74 -9.56 -10.42 6.03
C TYR A 74 -10.12 -9.30 5.15
N GLY A 75 -10.69 -8.26 5.76
CA GLY A 75 -11.10 -7.05 5.07
C GLY A 75 -9.96 -6.52 4.22
N LYS A 76 -10.27 -6.27 2.95
CA LYS A 76 -9.36 -5.67 1.97
C LYS A 76 -10.03 -4.45 1.38
N THR A 77 -9.25 -3.43 1.05
CA THR A 77 -9.76 -2.33 0.23
C THR A 77 -10.04 -2.80 -1.19
N LEU A 78 -10.62 -1.94 -2.02
CA LEU A 78 -10.86 -2.23 -3.44
C LEU A 78 -9.56 -2.55 -4.19
N GLU A 79 -8.46 -1.92 -3.78
CA GLU A 79 -7.12 -2.16 -4.32
C GLU A 79 -6.48 -3.44 -3.76
N LEU A 80 -7.20 -4.23 -2.96
CA LEU A 80 -6.70 -5.39 -2.22
C LEU A 80 -5.65 -5.03 -1.16
N ASN A 81 -5.70 -3.82 -0.62
CA ASN A 81 -4.82 -3.45 0.48
C ASN A 81 -5.33 -4.07 1.78
N THR A 82 -4.44 -4.79 2.48
CA THR A 82 -4.69 -5.36 3.81
C THR A 82 -4.42 -4.31 4.89
N ILE A 83 -4.89 -4.58 6.10
CA ILE A 83 -4.63 -3.73 7.28
C ILE A 83 -3.13 -3.51 7.54
N LEU A 84 -2.30 -4.53 7.28
CA LEU A 84 -0.85 -4.42 7.45
C LEU A 84 -0.24 -3.43 6.47
N ARG A 85 -0.75 -3.37 5.24
CA ARG A 85 -0.29 -2.42 4.24
C ARG A 85 -0.68 -1.00 4.60
N LEU A 86 -1.93 -0.82 4.99
CA LEU A 86 -2.43 0.49 5.41
C LEU A 86 -1.57 1.00 6.57
N ALA A 87 -1.31 0.18 7.59
CA ALA A 87 -0.43 0.53 8.69
C ALA A 87 1.01 0.86 8.23
N ALA A 88 1.59 0.04 7.35
CA ALA A 88 2.95 0.26 6.84
C ALA A 88 3.10 1.52 5.99
N ALA A 89 2.02 1.95 5.33
CA ALA A 89 2.00 3.13 4.47
C ALA A 89 1.66 4.42 5.22
N SER A 90 0.79 4.34 6.23
CA SER A 90 0.24 5.52 6.92
C SER A 90 0.93 5.85 8.25
N SER A 91 1.63 4.90 8.85
CA SER A 91 2.23 5.07 10.17
C SER A 91 3.75 5.06 10.09
N ASP A 92 4.38 5.90 10.92
CA ASP A 92 5.79 5.83 11.31
C ASP A 92 5.99 5.04 12.61
N ASP A 93 4.90 4.48 13.14
CA ASP A 93 4.83 3.78 14.42
C ASP A 93 5.17 2.29 14.26
N GLU A 94 6.41 1.96 14.61
CA GLU A 94 6.90 0.59 14.60
C GLU A 94 6.11 -0.33 15.55
N GLU A 95 5.71 0.15 16.72
CA GLU A 95 5.02 -0.66 17.73
C GLU A 95 3.62 -1.05 17.24
N PHE A 96 2.93 -0.12 16.60
CA PHE A 96 1.63 -0.38 15.97
C PHE A 96 1.72 -1.48 14.91
N VAL A 97 2.70 -1.39 14.01
CA VAL A 97 2.91 -2.41 12.96
C VAL A 97 3.30 -3.75 13.56
N GLN A 98 4.19 -3.76 14.56
CA GLN A 98 4.53 -5.00 15.29
C GLN A 98 3.31 -5.61 15.98
N ALA A 99 2.45 -4.78 16.57
CA ALA A 99 1.24 -5.24 17.22
C ALA A 99 0.30 -5.91 16.23
N ILE A 100 0.12 -5.37 15.02
CA ILE A 100 -0.63 -6.03 13.93
C ILE A 100 0.03 -7.36 13.52
N LEU A 101 1.36 -7.42 13.42
CA LEU A 101 2.08 -8.64 13.02
C LEU A 101 2.04 -9.75 14.07
N ARG A 102 1.84 -9.41 15.34
CA ARG A 102 1.64 -10.40 16.42
C ARG A 102 0.32 -11.17 16.27
N ILE A 103 -0.62 -10.69 15.45
CA ILE A 103 -1.83 -11.46 15.12
C ILE A 103 -1.51 -12.48 14.06
N GLN A 104 -1.76 -13.75 14.41
CA GLN A 104 -1.34 -14.91 13.62
C GLN A 104 -1.86 -14.90 12.17
N LEU A 105 -3.06 -14.38 11.93
CA LEU A 105 -3.62 -14.26 10.58
C LEU A 105 -2.95 -13.16 9.76
N CYS A 106 -2.54 -12.07 10.41
CA CYS A 106 -1.92 -10.92 9.76
C CYS A 106 -0.50 -11.23 9.29
N GLN A 107 0.14 -12.27 9.83
CA GLN A 107 1.43 -12.77 9.35
C GLN A 107 1.38 -13.17 7.87
N LYS A 108 0.24 -13.72 7.41
CA LYS A 108 0.03 -14.06 6.00
C LYS A 108 -0.01 -12.83 5.09
N PHE A 109 -0.31 -11.66 5.64
CA PHE A 109 -0.39 -10.41 4.86
C PHE A 109 0.98 -9.85 4.51
N VAL A 110 2.05 -10.30 5.18
CA VAL A 110 3.43 -9.83 4.93
C VAL A 110 3.86 -10.09 3.49
N THR A 111 3.45 -11.22 2.92
CA THR A 111 3.77 -11.63 1.55
C THR A 111 2.61 -11.44 0.58
N GLU A 112 1.50 -10.84 1.03
CA GLU A 112 0.32 -10.64 0.22
C GLU A 112 0.45 -9.43 -0.69
N LYS A 113 0.17 -9.65 -1.98
CA LYS A 113 0.22 -8.61 -3.00
C LYS A 113 -1.13 -7.90 -3.15
N ASN A 114 -1.10 -6.58 -3.36
CA ASN A 114 -2.29 -5.83 -3.73
C ASN A 114 -2.60 -5.98 -5.22
N SER A 115 -3.63 -5.28 -5.70
CA SER A 115 -4.02 -5.23 -7.12
C SER A 115 -2.89 -4.79 -8.06
N SER A 116 -1.96 -3.96 -7.59
CA SER A 116 -0.77 -3.52 -8.35
C SER A 116 0.41 -4.49 -8.25
N GLY A 117 0.30 -5.58 -7.48
CA GLY A 117 1.40 -6.53 -7.28
C GLY A 117 2.43 -6.10 -6.23
N ASN A 118 2.25 -4.96 -5.56
CA ASN A 118 3.15 -4.47 -4.51
C ASN A 118 3.01 -5.31 -3.25
N LEU A 119 4.03 -5.36 -2.40
CA LEU A 119 3.99 -5.91 -1.04
C LEU A 119 3.84 -4.79 0.02
N PRO A 120 3.42 -5.08 1.26
CA PRO A 120 3.45 -4.09 2.35
C PRO A 120 4.84 -3.47 2.54
N LEU A 121 5.90 -4.26 2.29
CA LEU A 121 7.28 -3.79 2.31
C LEU A 121 7.54 -2.65 1.30
N ASN A 122 6.96 -2.72 0.10
CA ASN A 122 7.14 -1.69 -0.92
C ASN A 122 6.56 -0.35 -0.46
N GLU A 123 5.40 -0.39 0.20
CA GLU A 123 4.78 0.83 0.72
C GLU A 123 5.60 1.46 1.85
N ALA A 124 6.13 0.65 2.78
CA ALA A 124 7.01 1.14 3.83
C ALA A 124 8.30 1.77 3.27
N VAL A 125 8.86 1.20 2.19
CA VAL A 125 10.02 1.76 1.49
C VAL A 125 9.67 3.08 0.80
N ASN A 126 8.53 3.12 0.09
CA ASN A 126 8.06 4.33 -0.58
C ASN A 126 7.77 5.48 0.41
N ALA A 127 7.24 5.15 1.60
CA ALA A 127 7.00 6.10 2.67
C ALA A 127 8.28 6.52 3.42
N GLY A 128 9.42 5.85 3.18
CA GLY A 128 10.69 6.15 3.85
C GLY A 128 10.74 5.69 5.32
N HIS A 129 9.86 4.78 5.73
CA HIS A 129 9.76 4.31 7.11
C HIS A 129 10.75 3.17 7.39
N LEU A 130 12.04 3.52 7.52
CA LEU A 130 13.14 2.55 7.68
C LEU A 130 12.92 1.54 8.83
N HIS A 131 12.33 1.98 9.94
CA HIS A 131 12.03 1.14 11.09
C HIS A 131 11.02 0.04 10.75
N ILE A 132 9.94 0.42 10.08
CA ILE A 132 8.90 -0.49 9.61
C ILE A 132 9.44 -1.44 8.54
N VAL A 133 10.29 -0.95 7.63
CA VAL A 133 10.97 -1.79 6.64
C VAL A 133 11.77 -2.89 7.32
N LYS A 134 12.56 -2.57 8.36
CA LYS A 134 13.32 -3.58 9.11
C LYS A 134 12.41 -4.63 9.75
N VAL A 135 11.32 -4.20 10.38
CA VAL A 135 10.32 -5.12 10.96
C VAL A 135 9.76 -6.03 9.87
N LEU A 136 9.23 -5.47 8.78
CA LEU A 136 8.62 -6.25 7.71
C LEU A 136 9.61 -7.23 7.07
N VAL A 137 10.88 -6.87 6.91
CA VAL A 137 11.92 -7.76 6.41
C VAL A 137 12.13 -8.96 7.34
N ILE A 138 12.25 -8.74 8.65
CA ILE A 138 12.39 -9.82 9.65
C ILE A 138 11.21 -10.79 9.57
N TRP A 139 9.99 -10.26 9.55
CA TRP A 139 8.78 -11.08 9.48
C TRP A 139 8.64 -11.79 8.13
N THR A 140 9.11 -11.20 7.02
CA THR A 140 9.10 -11.85 5.69
C THR A 140 9.97 -13.11 5.69
N TYR A 141 11.17 -13.06 6.29
CA TYR A 141 12.04 -14.22 6.40
C TYR A 141 11.52 -15.30 7.35
N GLN A 142 10.63 -14.96 8.29
CA GLN A 142 9.99 -15.96 9.16
C GLN A 142 8.83 -16.71 8.50
N GLN A 143 8.32 -16.23 7.36
CA GLN A 143 7.20 -16.82 6.63
C GLN A 143 7.63 -17.63 5.39
N LEU A 144 8.93 -17.66 5.09
CA LEU A 144 9.58 -18.45 4.04
C LEU A 144 10.19 -19.73 4.63
#